data_AF-A0A1Y3CAW8-F1
#
_entry.id   AF-A0A1Y3CAW8-F1
#
_cell.length_a   1.000
_cell.length_b   1.000
_cell.length_c   1.000
_cell.angle_alpha   90.00
_cell.angle_beta   90.00
_cell.angle_gamma   90.00
#
_symmetry.space_group_name_H-M   'P 1'
#
loop_
_entity.id
_entity.type
_entity.pdbx_description
1 polymer ?
#
loop_
_entity_poly.entity_id
_entity_poly.type
_entity_poly.pdbx_seq_one_letter_code
_entity_poly.pdbx_strand_id
1 'polypeptide(L)'
;MQARNLGTEAIRAFFTLQCCWRNSEEIYLEKGCQHCGSAATYLIYFTNIHIQKLMLQFIQQYNCHLSKGLDLLDLHGFEASYNGFLQILENEVNFYARRHYDVRSDVAFEQIESIFERSFRMAC
;
A
#
# COMPACT_ATOMS: atom_id res chain seq x y z
N MET A 1 -1.70 20.45 -17.92
CA MET A 1 -2.03 19.21 -17.20
C MET A 1 -0.84 18.28 -17.37
N GLN A 2 -0.13 17.92 -16.30
CA GLN A 2 0.88 16.87 -16.38
C GLN A 2 0.21 15.59 -16.89
N ALA A 3 0.79 14.94 -17.89
CA ALA A 3 0.30 13.68 -18.38
C ALA A 3 0.38 12.65 -17.24
N ARG A 4 -0.77 12.17 -16.75
CA ARG A 4 -0.83 11.07 -15.78
C ARG A 4 -0.27 9.82 -16.47
N ASN A 5 0.85 9.33 -15.93
CA ASN A 5 1.44 8.06 -16.33
C ASN A 5 1.44 7.10 -15.13
N LEU A 6 1.53 5.80 -15.43
CA LEU A 6 1.51 4.75 -14.41
C LEU A 6 2.61 4.93 -13.37
N GLY A 7 3.77 5.47 -13.77
CA GLY A 7 4.87 5.75 -12.85
C GLY A 7 4.56 6.85 -11.85
N THR A 8 3.99 7.96 -12.30
CA THR A 8 3.57 9.07 -11.42
C THR A 8 2.46 8.62 -10.47
N GLU A 9 1.49 7.83 -10.93
CA GLU A 9 0.44 7.31 -10.06
C GLU A 9 0.98 6.31 -9.02
N ALA A 10 1.91 5.44 -9.39
CA ALA A 10 2.55 4.53 -8.45
C ALA A 10 3.37 5.28 -7.37
N ILE A 11 4.11 6.32 -7.76
CA ILE A 11 4.85 7.18 -6.83
C ILE A 11 3.88 7.88 -5.87
N ARG A 12 2.80 8.46 -6.40
CA ARG A 12 1.78 9.15 -5.58
C ARG A 12 1.13 8.19 -4.59
N ALA A 13 0.74 6.99 -5.03
CA ALA A 13 0.19 5.96 -4.16
C ALA A 13 1.17 5.57 -3.05
N PHE A 14 2.45 5.34 -3.38
CA PHE A 14 3.47 5.03 -2.38
C PHE A 14 3.67 6.15 -1.35
N PHE A 15 3.76 7.41 -1.78
CA PHE A 15 3.90 8.53 -0.85
C PHE A 15 2.68 8.68 0.05
N THR A 16 1.46 8.50 -0.47
CA THR A 16 0.26 8.48 0.36
C THR A 16 0.35 7.37 1.42
N LEU A 17 0.74 6.16 1.04
CA LEU A 17 0.97 5.03 1.94
C LEU A 17 2.00 5.34 3.05
N GLN A 18 3.11 5.98 2.70
CA GLN A 18 4.13 6.39 3.66
C GLN A 18 3.64 7.51 4.60
N CYS A 19 2.89 8.48 4.09
CA CYS A 19 2.32 9.56 4.89
C CYS A 19 1.29 9.02 5.90
N CYS A 20 0.42 8.11 5.48
CA CYS A 20 -0.54 7.45 6.36
C CYS A 20 0.14 6.79 7.56
N TRP A 21 1.24 6.09 7.30
CA TRP A 21 2.06 5.50 8.34
C TRP A 21 2.68 6.53 9.30
N ARG A 22 3.30 7.58 8.77
CA ARG A 22 3.97 8.61 9.58
C ARG A 22 3.02 9.47 10.41
N ASN A 23 1.80 9.68 9.92
CA ASN A 23 0.80 10.49 10.61
C ASN A 23 -0.03 9.69 11.62
N SER A 24 0.28 8.39 11.80
CA SER A 24 -0.48 7.47 12.66
C SER A 24 -1.97 7.39 12.29
N GLU A 25 -2.32 7.67 11.03
CA GLU A 25 -3.70 7.75 10.52
C GLU A 25 -4.27 6.37 10.14
N GLU A 26 -3.83 5.31 10.82
CA GLU A 26 -4.16 3.88 10.61
C GLU A 26 -3.16 3.10 9.76
N ILE A 27 -2.68 2.04 10.38
CA ILE A 27 -1.81 1.04 9.78
C ILE A 27 -2.69 0.10 8.99
N TYR A 28 -3.01 0.47 7.74
CA TYR A 28 -3.37 -0.39 6.60
C TYR A 28 -4.42 -1.50 6.72
N LEU A 29 -4.95 -1.73 7.90
CA LEU A 29 -5.56 -3.00 8.29
C LEU A 29 -6.70 -2.77 9.29
N GLU A 30 -6.71 -1.62 9.96
CA GLU A 30 -7.91 -1.09 10.59
C GLU A 30 -8.59 -0.06 9.68
N LYS A 31 -9.92 -0.12 9.66
CA LYS A 31 -10.76 0.70 8.78
C LYS A 31 -10.72 2.18 9.20
N GLY A 32 -10.38 3.06 8.27
CA GLY A 32 -10.80 4.47 8.39
C GLY A 32 -10.18 5.48 7.42
N CYS A 33 -9.07 5.19 6.73
CA CYS A 33 -8.58 6.10 5.69
C CYS A 33 -8.75 5.54 4.26
N GLN A 34 -9.80 6.01 3.58
CA GLN A 34 -10.08 5.73 2.17
C GLN A 34 -8.83 5.91 1.31
N HIS A 35 -8.09 7.01 1.49
CA HIS A 35 -6.91 7.32 0.69
C HIS A 35 -5.75 6.34 0.90
N CYS A 36 -5.52 5.88 2.13
CA CYS A 36 -4.48 4.89 2.43
C CYS A 36 -4.85 3.55 1.77
N GLY A 37 -6.08 3.09 1.98
CA GLY A 37 -6.59 1.85 1.41
C GLY A 37 -6.59 1.84 -0.12
N SER A 38 -7.01 2.93 -0.76
CA SER A 38 -6.91 3.15 -2.21
C SER A 38 -5.47 3.07 -2.71
N ALA A 39 -4.52 3.70 -1.99
CA ALA A 39 -3.11 3.68 -2.33
C ALA A 39 -2.51 2.27 -2.30
N ALA A 40 -2.74 1.47 -1.24
CA ALA A 40 -2.27 0.09 -1.23
C ALA A 40 -2.98 -0.76 -2.28
N THR A 41 -4.27 -0.54 -2.50
CA THR A 41 -5.02 -1.27 -3.53
C THR A 41 -4.44 -0.99 -4.92
N TYR A 42 -4.07 0.26 -5.22
CA TYR A 42 -3.37 0.63 -6.45
C TYR A 42 -2.06 -0.16 -6.58
N LEU A 43 -1.22 -0.17 -5.55
CA LEU A 43 0.05 -0.90 -5.54
C LEU A 43 -0.12 -2.42 -5.61
N ILE A 44 -1.26 -2.98 -5.22
CA ILE A 44 -1.54 -4.42 -5.30
C ILE A 44 -2.08 -4.85 -6.66
N TYR A 45 -2.84 -4.00 -7.37
CA TYR A 45 -3.51 -4.42 -8.61
C TYR A 45 -3.02 -3.72 -9.87
N PHE A 46 -2.41 -2.54 -9.75
CA PHE A 46 -2.11 -1.66 -10.89
C PHE A 46 -0.61 -1.43 -11.10
N THR A 47 0.25 -2.13 -10.36
CA THR A 47 1.71 -2.16 -10.58
C THR A 47 2.20 -3.55 -10.98
N ASN A 48 3.51 -3.72 -11.17
CA ASN A 48 4.11 -4.98 -11.59
C ASN A 48 4.00 -6.10 -10.52
N ILE A 49 4.13 -7.35 -10.96
CA ILE A 49 4.04 -8.55 -10.10
C ILE A 49 5.01 -8.54 -8.91
N HIS A 50 6.13 -7.81 -9.02
CA HIS A 50 7.12 -7.74 -7.95
C HIS A 50 6.59 -6.92 -6.76
N ILE A 51 6.08 -5.71 -7.01
CA ILE A 51 5.45 -4.86 -6.00
C ILE A 51 4.23 -5.57 -5.40
N GLN A 52 3.40 -6.21 -6.24
CA GLN A 52 2.23 -6.95 -5.76
C GLN A 52 2.61 -8.05 -4.75
N LYS A 53 3.62 -8.86 -5.08
CA LYS A 53 4.10 -9.92 -4.18
C LYS A 53 4.66 -9.35 -2.89
N LEU A 54 5.43 -8.27 -2.96
CA LEU A 54 6.00 -7.61 -1.78
C LEU A 54 4.89 -7.14 -0.83
N MET A 55 3.87 -6.46 -1.36
CA MET A 55 2.70 -6.00 -0.59
C MET A 55 1.94 -7.17 0.03
N LEU A 56 1.61 -8.20 -0.76
CA LEU A 56 0.83 -9.36 -0.29
C LEU A 56 1.58 -10.19 0.75
N GLN A 57 2.89 -10.37 0.59
CA GLN A 57 3.72 -11.06 1.59
C GLN A 57 3.75 -10.32 2.91
N PHE A 58 3.85 -8.98 2.87
CA PHE A 58 3.79 -8.16 4.08
C PHE A 58 2.43 -8.30 4.77
N ILE A 59 1.33 -8.14 4.04
CA ILE A 59 -0.03 -8.30 4.59
C ILE A 59 -0.23 -9.69 5.19
N GLN A 60 0.26 -10.73 4.52
CA GLN A 60 0.13 -12.11 5.00
C GLN A 60 0.81 -12.34 6.36
N GLN A 61 1.93 -11.66 6.64
CA GLN A 61 2.63 -11.78 7.94
C GLN A 61 1.77 -11.28 9.11
N TYR A 62 0.90 -10.31 8.87
CA TYR A 62 0.12 -9.63 9.91
C TYR A 62 -1.38 -9.94 9.89
N ASN A 63 -1.85 -10.69 8.88
CA ASN A 63 -3.27 -10.96 8.65
C ASN A 63 -3.98 -11.63 9.84
N CYS A 64 -3.31 -12.54 10.56
CA CYS A 64 -3.93 -13.24 11.68
C CYS A 64 -3.91 -12.49 13.02
N HIS A 65 -3.16 -11.38 13.12
CA HIS A 65 -3.21 -10.52 14.31
C HIS A 65 -4.47 -9.64 14.32
N LEU A 66 -4.93 -9.20 13.15
CA LEU A 66 -6.14 -8.38 12.99
C LEU A 66 -7.42 -9.11 13.36
N SER A 67 -7.50 -10.41 13.07
CA SER A 67 -8.66 -11.24 13.42
C SER A 67 -8.92 -11.30 14.94
N LYS A 68 -7.90 -10.97 15.75
CA LYS A 68 -7.95 -11.00 17.22
C LYS A 68 -8.19 -9.62 17.85
N GLY A 69 -8.35 -8.56 17.06
CA GLY A 69 -8.50 -7.19 17.57
C GLY A 69 -7.27 -6.69 18.32
N LEU A 70 -6.08 -7.20 17.97
CA LEU A 70 -4.81 -6.71 18.50
C LEU A 70 -4.37 -5.53 17.65
N ASP A 71 -4.06 -4.41 18.28
CA ASP A 71 -3.42 -3.28 17.62
C ASP A 71 -2.05 -3.73 17.10
N LEU A 72 -1.77 -3.47 15.83
CA LEU A 72 -0.49 -3.83 15.21
C LEU A 72 0.67 -3.03 15.80
N LEU A 73 0.40 -1.85 16.36
CA LEU A 73 1.40 -1.06 17.10
C LEU A 73 1.86 -1.76 18.38
N ASP A 74 1.03 -2.62 18.96
CA ASP A 74 1.38 -3.38 20.17
C ASP A 74 2.29 -4.58 19.84
N LEU A 75 2.44 -4.94 18.56
CA LEU A 75 3.34 -6.00 18.15
C LEU A 75 4.79 -5.54 18.23
N HIS A 76 5.55 -6.21 19.11
CA HIS A 76 6.96 -5.91 19.32
C HIS A 76 7.76 -5.98 18.00
N GLY A 77 8.32 -4.85 17.57
CA GLY A 77 9.13 -4.73 16.37
C GLY A 77 8.34 -4.51 15.08
N PHE A 78 7.01 -4.36 15.14
CA PHE A 78 6.19 -4.04 13.97
C PHE A 78 6.64 -2.74 13.28
N GLU A 79 6.88 -1.68 14.06
CA GLU A 79 7.33 -0.39 13.53
C GLU A 79 8.63 -0.51 12.72
N ALA A 80 9.60 -1.26 13.26
CA ALA A 80 10.87 -1.51 12.57
C ALA A 80 10.68 -2.35 11.30
N SER A 81 9.81 -3.38 11.36
CA SER A 81 9.48 -4.20 10.20
C SER A 81 8.76 -3.41 9.10
N TYR A 82 7.79 -2.57 9.48
CA TYR A 82 7.03 -1.73 8.57
C TYR A 82 7.92 -0.67 7.91
N ASN A 83 8.79 -0.01 8.68
CA ASN A 83 9.76 0.94 8.14
C ASN A 83 10.75 0.27 7.16
N GLY A 84 11.23 -0.93 7.47
CA GLY A 84 12.08 -1.72 6.56
C GLY A 84 11.34 -2.09 5.28
N PHE A 85 10.08 -2.49 5.39
CA PHE A 85 9.21 -2.77 4.25
C PHE A 85 9.02 -1.54 3.36
N LEU A 86 8.73 -0.37 3.94
CA LEU A 86 8.58 0.87 3.17
C LEU A 86 9.83 1.23 2.37
N GLN A 87 11.03 1.01 2.91
CA GLN A 87 12.28 1.27 2.18
C GLN A 87 12.45 0.34 0.97
N ILE A 88 12.10 -0.94 1.11
CA ILE A 88 12.15 -1.89 -0.01
C ILE A 88 11.11 -1.50 -1.06
N LEU A 89 9.89 -1.18 -0.62
CA LEU A 89 8.80 -0.79 -1.50
C LEU A 89 9.10 0.51 -2.27
N GLU A 90 9.74 1.49 -1.63
CA GLU A 90 10.17 2.74 -2.26
C GLU A 90 11.09 2.49 -3.45
N ASN A 91 12.09 1.61 -3.27
CA ASN A 91 13.04 1.28 -4.33
C ASN A 91 12.34 0.61 -5.53
N GLU A 92 11.44 -0.33 -5.26
CA GLU A 92 10.69 -1.04 -6.29
C GLU A 92 9.70 -0.13 -7.03
N VAL A 93 9.01 0.76 -6.33
CA VAL A 93 8.13 1.76 -6.94
C VAL A 93 8.92 2.74 -7.79
N ASN A 94 10.08 3.22 -7.32
CA ASN A 94 10.95 4.09 -8.09
C ASN A 94 11.51 3.41 -9.34
N PHE A 95 11.79 2.11 -9.28
CA PHE A 95 12.19 1.32 -10.43
C PHE A 95 11.04 1.13 -11.43
N TYR A 96 9.85 0.78 -10.93
CA TYR A 96 8.64 0.67 -11.72
C TYR A 96 8.32 1.98 -12.44
N ALA A 97 8.37 3.10 -11.73
CA ALA A 97 8.06 4.41 -12.28
C ALA A 97 9.02 4.84 -13.39
N ARG A 98 10.32 4.58 -13.22
CA ARG A 98 11.33 4.82 -14.27
C ARG A 98 11.09 3.99 -15.53
N ARG A 99 10.45 2.84 -15.44
CA ARG A 99 10.11 1.99 -16.59
C ARG A 99 8.77 2.31 -17.25
N HIS A 100 7.89 3.04 -16.57
CA HIS A 100 6.52 3.32 -17.02
C HIS A 100 6.21 4.83 -17.01
N TYR A 101 7.23 5.66 -17.19
CA TYR A 101 7.08 7.12 -17.18
C TYR A 101 6.35 7.66 -18.43
N ASP A 102 6.36 6.89 -19.51
CA ASP A 102 5.72 7.19 -20.80
C ASP A 102 4.38 6.47 -20.99
N VAL A 103 4.05 5.50 -20.13
CA VAL A 103 2.79 4.76 -20.19
C VAL A 103 1.69 5.55 -19.52
N ARG A 104 0.72 6.02 -20.31
CA ARG A 104 -0.45 6.75 -19.81
C ARG A 104 -1.21 5.92 -18.76
N SER A 105 -1.65 6.58 -17.70
CA SER A 105 -2.60 6.02 -16.75
C SER A 105 -4.01 6.49 -17.06
N ASP A 106 -4.94 5.56 -17.12
CA ASP A 106 -6.38 5.84 -17.31
C ASP A 106 -7.12 6.01 -15.97
N VAL A 107 -6.50 5.60 -14.86
CA VAL A 107 -7.09 5.60 -13.52
C VAL A 107 -6.16 6.30 -12.54
N ALA A 108 -6.71 7.22 -11.75
CA ALA A 108 -5.99 7.80 -10.62
C ALA A 108 -6.09 6.87 -9.41
N PHE A 109 -5.04 6.78 -8.60
CA PHE A 109 -5.08 5.89 -7.43
C PHE A 109 -6.20 6.27 -6.44
N GLU A 110 -6.55 7.55 -6.33
CA GLU A 110 -7.63 8.02 -5.46
C GLU A 110 -9.02 7.56 -5.90
N GLN A 111 -9.17 7.11 -7.15
CA GLN A 111 -10.44 6.61 -7.69
C GLN A 111 -10.65 5.12 -7.44
N ILE A 112 -9.65 4.45 -6.87
CA ILE A 112 -9.69 3.01 -6.59
C ILE A 112 -10.31 2.79 -5.22
N GLU A 113 -11.31 1.92 -5.15
CA GLU A 113 -11.89 1.48 -3.88
C GLU A 113 -10.88 0.67 -3.06
N SER A 114 -10.79 0.98 -1.77
CA SER A 114 -9.97 0.21 -0.85
C SER A 114 -10.50 -1.22 -0.69
N ILE A 115 -9.65 -2.22 -0.94
CA ILE A 115 -10.01 -3.61 -0.61
C ILE A 115 -10.04 -3.87 0.91
N PHE A 116 -9.42 -3.01 1.72
CA PHE A 116 -9.33 -3.14 3.18
C PHE A 116 -10.57 -2.63 3.91
N GLU A 117 -11.43 -1.85 3.24
CA GLU A 117 -12.72 -1.43 3.80
C GLU A 117 -13.75 -2.56 3.84
N ARG A 118 -13.60 -3.54 2.96
CA ARG A 118 -14.32 -4.80 3.04
C ARG A 118 -13.63 -5.60 4.13
N SER A 119 -14.32 -5.86 5.23
CA SER A 119 -13.83 -6.69 6.32
C SER A 119 -13.22 -7.98 5.75
N PHE A 120 -11.89 -8.03 5.65
CA PHE A 120 -11.14 -9.20 5.18
C PHE A 120 -11.26 -10.28 6.26
N ARG A 121 -12.44 -10.93 6.28
CA ARG A 121 -12.78 -12.06 7.15
C ARG A 121 -12.35 -13.40 6.56
N MET A 122 -11.64 -13.42 5.43
CA MET A 122 -11.23 -14.66 4.77
C MET A 122 -9.74 -14.65 4.45
N ALA A 123 -8.91 -14.94 5.47
CA ALA A 123 -7.59 -15.58 5.32
C ALA A 123 -6.94 -15.87 6.69
N CYS A 124 -7.74 -16.27 7.68
CA CYS A 124 -7.37 -17.19 8.76
C CYS A 124 -8.53 -18.20 8.86
#